data_AF-A0A4Y3VLS2-F1
#
_entry.id   AF-A0A4Y3VLS2-F1
#
_cell.length_a   1.000
_cell.length_b   1.000
_cell.length_c   1.000
_cell.angle_alpha   90.00
_cell.angle_beta   90.00
_cell.angle_gamma   90.00
#
_symmetry.space_group_name_H-M   'P 1'
#
loop_
_entity.id
_entity.type
_entity.pdbx_description
1 polymer ?
#
loop_
_entity_poly.entity_id
_entity_poly.type
_entity_poly.pdbx_seq_one_letter_code
_entity_poly.pdbx_strand_id
1 'polypeptide(L)'
;MTASTGEGPQPTAMAVPAIREGRYCHAHVDPLAALRGQGEPPWDVYLTGTVFLDIIFTGLDSAPVRGTESWARGMGSSPGGVANMATALSRLGLKTSLAAAFGDDHYGDYCWDALEQGEGIDLTPSRTVRGWHSPVTVSMAYEGERTMVSHGHEPPPEEPAPDCPPRARAAVASLVPGKRAPWIAQAASKGTRIFADVGWDDTGAWDLAALADLQHCEAFLPNAEEAMRYTGTTCPRAAAHALTEHVPLAVVTLGAEGAYAVDRRTDESAEVPAIAVEALDPTGAGDVFVAGFVTGTLAGWPLADRLAFAGLTAALSVQEFGGSLSAPGWSEIGAWWRKVQSYDDQDPAALRRYAFLEDLIPATARPWPLRRAVPTIGFRRYA
;
A
#
# COMPACT_ATOMS: atom_id res chain seq x y z
N MET A 1 -35.05 78.23 8.78
CA MET A 1 -35.56 76.93 8.28
C MET A 1 -34.44 76.24 7.56
N THR A 2 -33.69 75.40 8.26
CA THR A 2 -32.55 74.65 7.70
C THR A 2 -32.47 73.34 8.47
N ALA A 3 -33.04 72.29 7.88
CA ALA A 3 -32.93 70.93 8.39
C ALA A 3 -31.52 70.40 8.09
N SER A 4 -30.78 70.10 9.14
CA SER A 4 -29.48 69.42 9.11
C SER A 4 -29.74 67.94 9.32
N THR A 5 -29.67 67.14 8.25
CA THR A 5 -29.63 65.68 8.32
C THR A 5 -28.18 65.24 8.45
N GLY A 6 -27.84 64.62 9.58
CA GLY A 6 -26.49 64.16 9.90
C GLY A 6 -26.04 62.99 9.01
N GLU A 7 -24.78 63.06 8.61
CA GLU A 7 -24.03 61.96 8.01
C GLU A 7 -23.78 60.86 9.05
N GLY A 8 -24.31 59.66 8.81
CA GLY A 8 -24.00 58.47 9.60
C GLY A 8 -22.65 57.86 9.20
N PRO A 9 -21.95 57.17 10.11
CA PRO A 9 -20.62 56.63 9.86
C PRO A 9 -20.66 55.49 8.83
N GLN A 10 -19.73 55.55 7.87
CA GLN A 10 -19.46 54.47 6.92
C GLN A 10 -19.11 53.16 7.66
N PRO A 11 -19.63 52.00 7.24
CA PRO A 11 -19.24 50.73 7.82
C PRO A 11 -17.78 50.43 7.45
N THR A 12 -16.91 50.46 8.46
CA THR A 12 -15.55 49.91 8.39
C THR A 12 -15.61 48.47 7.92
N ALA A 13 -15.00 48.20 6.75
CA ALA A 13 -14.76 46.86 6.25
C ALA A 13 -13.98 46.07 7.32
N MET A 14 -14.65 45.13 7.98
CA MET A 14 -13.96 44.16 8.82
C MET A 14 -13.10 43.31 7.92
N ALA A 15 -11.78 43.38 8.12
CA ALA A 15 -10.84 42.47 7.52
C ALA A 15 -11.23 41.04 7.90
N VAL A 16 -11.67 40.26 6.90
CA VAL A 16 -11.84 38.82 7.03
C VAL A 16 -10.47 38.24 7.35
N PRO A 17 -10.30 37.48 8.45
CA PRO A 17 -9.01 36.86 8.72
C PRO A 17 -8.71 35.89 7.59
N ALA A 18 -7.54 36.03 6.97
CA ALA A 18 -7.02 35.06 6.01
C ALA A 18 -7.06 33.67 6.67
N ILE A 19 -7.81 32.76 6.05
CA ILE A 19 -7.83 31.34 6.41
C ILE A 19 -6.39 30.86 6.24
N ARG A 20 -5.70 30.61 7.35
CA ARG A 20 -4.42 29.90 7.33
C ARG A 20 -4.70 28.53 6.71
N GLU A 21 -4.13 28.28 5.54
CA GLU A 21 -4.00 26.95 4.95
C GLU A 21 -3.48 25.99 6.02
N GLY A 22 -4.38 25.16 6.54
CA GLY A 22 -4.00 24.09 7.44
C GLY A 22 -3.26 23.04 6.63
N ARG A 23 -1.93 23.15 6.56
CA ARG A 23 -1.08 22.00 6.24
C ARG A 23 -1.50 20.87 7.18
N TYR A 24 -1.98 19.77 6.62
CA TYR A 24 -2.34 18.58 7.38
C TYR A 24 -1.11 18.14 8.19
N CYS A 25 -1.11 18.42 9.50
CA CYS A 25 -0.06 17.96 10.39
C CYS A 25 -0.27 16.46 10.64
N HIS A 26 0.28 15.63 9.76
CA HIS A 26 0.46 14.21 10.03
C HIS A 26 1.35 14.06 11.26
N ALA A 27 0.93 13.25 12.24
CA ALA A 27 1.85 12.82 13.29
C ALA A 27 2.93 11.96 12.61
N HIS A 28 4.04 12.58 12.25
CA HIS A 28 5.01 12.01 11.33
C HIS A 28 6.01 11.16 12.12
N VAL A 29 5.70 9.88 12.33
CA VAL A 29 6.76 8.91 12.58
C VAL A 29 7.48 8.73 11.25
N ASP A 30 8.79 8.95 11.27
CA ASP A 30 9.65 8.71 10.12
C ASP A 30 10.69 7.66 10.53
N PRO A 31 10.44 6.37 10.24
CA PRO A 31 11.33 5.28 10.64
C PRO A 31 12.70 5.38 9.97
N LEU A 32 12.85 6.19 8.92
CA LEU A 32 14.12 6.40 8.20
C LEU A 32 14.76 7.76 8.49
N ALA A 33 14.24 8.55 9.44
CA ALA A 33 14.73 9.90 9.71
C ALA A 33 16.25 9.95 9.96
N ALA A 34 16.76 9.01 10.76
CA ALA A 34 18.18 8.90 11.08
C ALA A 34 19.06 8.41 9.91
N LEU A 35 18.45 7.79 8.89
CA LEU A 35 19.12 7.20 7.73
C LEU A 35 19.16 8.16 6.53
N ARG A 36 18.33 9.22 6.53
CA ARG A 36 18.27 10.23 5.47
C ARG A 36 19.38 11.28 5.67
N GLY A 37 20.38 11.27 4.78
CA GLY A 37 21.52 12.20 4.81
C GLY A 37 21.80 12.87 3.46
N GLN A 38 22.82 13.73 3.41
CA GLN A 38 23.30 14.31 2.15
C GLN A 38 23.91 13.22 1.25
N GLY A 39 23.51 13.17 -0.02
CA GLY A 39 24.00 12.20 -1.00
C GLY A 39 23.19 10.90 -1.08
N GLU A 40 22.22 10.70 -0.19
CA GLU A 40 21.26 9.61 -0.24
C GLU A 40 20.22 9.79 -1.37
N PRO A 41 19.58 8.71 -1.83
CA PRO A 41 18.48 8.81 -2.79
C PRO A 41 17.37 9.78 -2.32
N PRO A 42 16.80 10.61 -3.21
CA PRO A 42 15.71 11.53 -2.86
C PRO A 42 14.42 10.84 -2.42
N TRP A 43 14.16 9.62 -2.93
CA TRP A 43 13.04 8.77 -2.54
C TRP A 43 13.52 7.52 -1.81
N ASP A 44 12.73 7.05 -0.85
CA ASP A 44 13.00 5.79 -0.19
C ASP A 44 12.50 4.62 -1.04
N VAL A 45 11.32 4.76 -1.65
CA VAL A 45 10.74 3.70 -2.48
C VAL A 45 10.22 4.25 -3.81
N TYR A 46 10.60 3.57 -4.88
CA TYR A 46 10.05 3.77 -6.22
C TYR A 46 9.09 2.65 -6.58
N LEU A 47 7.95 3.00 -7.16
CA LEU A 47 6.95 2.08 -7.66
C LEU A 47 6.64 2.39 -9.11
N THR A 48 6.29 1.34 -9.86
CA THR A 48 5.76 1.47 -11.21
C THR A 48 4.71 0.40 -11.43
N GLY A 49 3.63 0.75 -12.13
CA GLY A 49 2.57 -0.21 -12.41
C GLY A 49 1.28 0.47 -12.82
N THR A 50 0.22 -0.33 -12.90
CA THR A 50 -1.11 0.15 -13.27
C THR A 50 -1.85 0.66 -12.05
N VAL A 51 -2.37 1.88 -12.15
CA VAL A 51 -3.34 2.43 -11.19
C VAL A 51 -4.74 2.14 -11.72
N PHE A 52 -5.57 1.54 -10.87
CA PHE A 52 -6.99 1.33 -11.13
C PHE A 52 -7.81 2.35 -10.33
N LEU A 53 -9.01 2.66 -10.79
CA LEU A 53 -10.07 3.08 -9.88
C LEU A 53 -10.74 1.82 -9.33
N ASP A 54 -10.62 1.57 -8.04
CA ASP A 54 -11.30 0.48 -7.38
C ASP A 54 -12.67 0.94 -6.87
N ILE A 55 -13.70 0.12 -7.14
CA ILE A 55 -15.03 0.20 -6.56
C ILE A 55 -15.22 -1.03 -5.69
N ILE A 56 -15.35 -0.84 -4.39
CA ILE A 56 -15.32 -1.91 -3.41
C ILE A 56 -16.68 -2.03 -2.75
N PHE A 57 -17.33 -3.18 -2.89
CA PHE A 57 -18.57 -3.52 -2.19
C PHE A 57 -18.27 -4.38 -0.98
N THR A 58 -18.81 -3.99 0.17
CA THR A 58 -18.69 -4.73 1.44
C THR A 58 -20.04 -5.01 2.06
N GLY A 59 -20.06 -5.96 3.00
CA GLY A 59 -21.28 -6.36 3.68
C GLY A 59 -22.28 -7.06 2.76
N LEU A 60 -21.76 -7.84 1.80
CA LEU A 60 -22.54 -8.83 1.06
C LEU A 60 -22.61 -10.12 1.90
N ASP A 61 -23.82 -10.66 2.06
CA ASP A 61 -24.01 -11.89 2.86
C ASP A 61 -23.59 -13.16 2.09
N SER A 62 -23.58 -13.09 0.76
CA SER A 62 -23.19 -14.19 -0.12
C SER A 62 -22.75 -13.69 -1.49
N ALA A 63 -22.15 -14.59 -2.28
CA ALA A 63 -21.81 -14.32 -3.66
C ALA A 63 -23.02 -13.84 -4.49
N PRO A 64 -22.86 -12.84 -5.38
CA PRO A 64 -23.92 -12.44 -6.29
C PRO A 64 -24.40 -13.61 -7.15
N VAL A 65 -25.72 -13.79 -7.21
CA VAL A 65 -26.35 -14.88 -7.96
C VAL A 65 -26.73 -14.41 -9.36
N ARG A 66 -26.47 -15.24 -10.38
CA ARG A 66 -26.82 -14.92 -11.77
C ARG A 66 -28.32 -14.67 -11.91
N GLY A 67 -28.69 -13.54 -12.51
CA GLY A 67 -30.08 -13.18 -12.77
C GLY A 67 -30.82 -12.58 -11.58
N THR A 68 -30.14 -12.34 -10.46
CA THR A 68 -30.71 -11.62 -9.29
C THR A 68 -30.01 -10.29 -9.06
N GLU A 69 -30.62 -9.43 -8.27
CA GLU A 69 -30.00 -8.22 -7.74
C GLU A 69 -29.50 -8.48 -6.31
N SER A 70 -28.26 -8.10 -6.03
CA SER A 70 -27.64 -8.18 -4.71
C SER A 70 -27.37 -6.76 -4.20
N TRP A 71 -27.70 -6.50 -2.94
CA TRP A 71 -27.54 -5.19 -2.31
C TRP A 71 -26.41 -5.24 -1.27
N ALA A 72 -25.31 -4.54 -1.54
CA ALA A 72 -24.23 -4.38 -0.58
C ALA A 72 -24.61 -3.35 0.50
N ARG A 73 -24.23 -3.61 1.75
CA ARG A 73 -24.42 -2.65 2.87
C ARG A 73 -23.46 -1.48 2.79
N GLY A 74 -22.28 -1.69 2.22
CA GLY A 74 -21.23 -0.70 2.09
C GLY A 74 -20.66 -0.66 0.68
N MET A 75 -20.18 0.52 0.30
CA MET A 75 -19.42 0.74 -0.92
C MET A 75 -18.29 1.74 -0.62
N GLY A 76 -17.17 1.61 -1.32
CA GLY A 76 -16.04 2.54 -1.30
C GLY A 76 -15.47 2.75 -2.69
N SER A 77 -14.84 3.90 -2.92
CA SER A 77 -14.01 4.12 -4.10
C SER A 77 -12.62 4.63 -3.70
N SER A 78 -11.59 4.14 -4.38
CA SER A 78 -10.19 4.50 -4.09
C SER A 78 -9.29 4.21 -5.29
N PRO A 79 -8.10 4.82 -5.36
CA PRO A 79 -7.02 4.29 -6.19
C PRO A 79 -6.71 2.84 -5.82
N GLY A 80 -6.43 2.01 -6.81
CA GLY A 80 -6.14 0.58 -6.69
C GLY A 80 -4.90 0.14 -7.50
N GLY A 81 -4.65 -1.17 -7.52
CA GLY A 81 -3.44 -1.74 -8.11
C GLY A 81 -2.18 -1.28 -7.37
N VAL A 82 -1.16 -0.80 -8.10
CA VAL A 82 0.12 -0.36 -7.50
C VAL A 82 -0.08 0.78 -6.48
N ALA A 83 -1.19 1.52 -6.58
CA ALA A 83 -1.57 2.56 -5.64
C ALA A 83 -1.78 2.04 -4.21
N ASN A 84 -2.19 0.78 -4.02
CA ASN A 84 -2.36 0.18 -2.70
C ASN A 84 -1.07 0.24 -1.90
N MET A 85 0.00 -0.23 -2.54
CA MET A 85 1.33 -0.24 -1.95
C MET A 85 1.90 1.16 -1.80
N ALA A 86 1.70 2.03 -2.79
CA ALA A 86 2.18 3.42 -2.76
C ALA A 86 1.61 4.18 -1.56
N THR A 87 0.30 4.08 -1.34
CA THR A 87 -0.39 4.69 -0.21
C THR A 87 0.07 4.08 1.11
N ALA A 88 0.20 2.76 1.20
CA ALA A 88 0.70 2.11 2.42
C ALA A 88 2.11 2.58 2.80
N LEU A 89 3.05 2.60 1.86
CA LEU A 89 4.42 3.09 2.10
C LEU A 89 4.43 4.57 2.52
N SER A 90 3.60 5.41 1.88
CA SER A 90 3.48 6.83 2.25
C SER A 90 2.95 7.01 3.68
N ARG A 91 1.87 6.30 4.04
CA ARG A 91 1.26 6.33 5.39
C ARG A 91 2.20 5.81 6.48
N LEU A 92 3.13 4.93 6.12
CA LEU A 92 4.22 4.44 6.97
C LEU A 92 5.42 5.41 7.05
N GLY A 93 5.34 6.59 6.42
CA GLY A 93 6.31 7.68 6.55
C GLY A 93 7.46 7.66 5.55
N LEU A 94 7.39 6.79 4.53
CA LEU A 94 8.40 6.70 3.48
C LEU A 94 8.18 7.76 2.38
N LYS A 95 9.28 8.28 1.82
CA LYS A 95 9.22 9.12 0.62
C LYS A 95 8.99 8.25 -0.60
N THR A 96 7.76 8.20 -1.07
CA THR A 96 7.31 7.31 -2.13
C THR A 96 7.17 8.05 -3.46
N SER A 97 7.74 7.49 -4.53
CA SER A 97 7.53 7.93 -5.91
C SER A 97 6.81 6.84 -6.71
N LEU A 98 5.86 7.24 -7.54
CA LEU A 98 5.09 6.35 -8.38
C LEU A 98 5.11 6.82 -9.84
N ALA A 99 5.54 5.93 -10.74
CA ALA A 99 5.40 6.08 -12.19
C ALA A 99 4.22 5.23 -12.70
N ALA A 100 3.18 5.89 -13.17
CA ALA A 100 1.98 5.27 -13.73
C ALA A 100 1.39 6.13 -14.85
N ALA A 101 0.57 5.50 -15.69
CA ALA A 101 -0.28 6.20 -16.65
C ALA A 101 -1.65 6.49 -16.03
N PHE A 102 -2.13 7.71 -16.21
CA PHE A 102 -3.46 8.16 -15.81
C PHE A 102 -4.27 8.56 -17.05
N GLY A 103 -5.56 8.25 -17.09
CA GLY A 103 -6.44 8.73 -18.16
C GLY A 103 -6.72 10.22 -18.03
N ASP A 104 -7.09 10.87 -19.14
CA ASP A 104 -7.61 12.25 -19.14
C ASP A 104 -9.13 12.31 -18.83
N ASP A 105 -9.57 11.39 -17.96
CA ASP A 105 -10.94 11.26 -17.49
C ASP A 105 -11.06 11.56 -15.99
N HIS A 106 -12.30 11.66 -15.51
CA HIS A 106 -12.56 11.97 -14.10
C HIS A 106 -12.04 10.91 -13.11
N TYR A 107 -11.87 9.67 -13.55
CA TYR A 107 -11.29 8.62 -12.72
C TYR A 107 -9.78 8.85 -12.56
N GLY A 108 -9.11 9.25 -13.65
CA GLY A 108 -7.71 9.62 -13.66
C GLY A 108 -7.46 10.85 -12.79
N ASP A 109 -8.25 11.91 -12.95
CA ASP A 109 -8.17 13.12 -12.12
C ASP A 109 -8.34 12.78 -10.63
N TYR A 110 -9.34 11.98 -10.28
CA TYR A 110 -9.58 11.56 -8.90
C TYR A 110 -8.41 10.76 -8.34
N CYS A 111 -7.89 9.78 -9.09
CA CYS A 111 -6.78 8.96 -8.64
C CYS A 111 -5.51 9.77 -8.47
N TRP A 112 -5.24 10.71 -9.39
CA TRP A 112 -4.11 11.63 -9.30
C TRP A 112 -4.19 12.49 -8.03
N ASP A 113 -5.31 13.19 -7.84
CA ASP A 113 -5.53 14.06 -6.67
C ASP A 113 -5.46 13.28 -5.36
N ALA A 114 -6.05 12.08 -5.32
CA ALA A 114 -6.02 11.24 -4.13
C ALA A 114 -4.60 10.83 -3.74
N LEU A 115 -3.76 10.45 -4.72
CA LEU A 115 -2.39 10.00 -4.47
C LEU A 115 -1.43 11.16 -4.19
N GLU A 116 -1.46 12.22 -4.99
CA GLU A 116 -0.55 13.36 -4.85
C GLU A 116 -0.95 14.26 -3.69
N GLN A 117 -2.18 14.80 -3.70
CA GLN A 117 -2.62 15.76 -2.69
C GLN A 117 -3.10 15.09 -1.41
N GLY A 118 -3.70 13.89 -1.53
CA GLY A 118 -4.24 13.15 -0.39
C GLY A 118 -3.17 12.42 0.41
N GLU A 119 -2.27 11.70 -0.27
CA GLU A 119 -1.28 10.83 0.36
C GLU A 119 0.15 11.35 0.23
N GLY A 120 0.41 12.44 -0.49
CA GLY A 120 1.74 13.04 -0.62
C GLY A 120 2.72 12.21 -1.47
N ILE A 121 2.21 11.34 -2.34
CA ILE A 121 3.02 10.50 -3.23
C ILE A 121 3.55 11.35 -4.38
N ASP A 122 4.83 11.21 -4.70
CA ASP A 122 5.43 11.93 -5.82
C ASP A 122 5.08 11.28 -7.16
N LEU A 123 4.19 11.96 -7.90
CA LEU A 123 3.73 11.57 -9.24
C LEU A 123 4.49 12.27 -10.37
N THR A 124 5.60 12.96 -10.10
CA THR A 124 6.44 13.58 -11.15
C THR A 124 6.83 12.62 -12.29
N PRO A 125 7.13 11.32 -12.05
CA PRO A 125 7.42 10.38 -13.14
C PRO A 125 6.16 9.72 -13.74
N SER A 126 4.96 10.06 -13.27
CA SER A 126 3.70 9.65 -13.88
C SER A 126 3.28 10.58 -15.01
N ARG A 127 2.33 10.14 -15.84
CA ARG A 127 1.83 10.93 -16.96
C ARG A 127 0.33 10.75 -17.17
N THR A 128 -0.31 11.80 -17.68
CA THR A 128 -1.68 11.76 -18.20
C THR A 128 -1.66 11.43 -19.69
N VAL A 129 -2.49 10.47 -20.12
CA VAL A 129 -2.53 9.99 -21.50
C VAL A 129 -3.84 10.41 -22.15
N ARG A 130 -3.75 11.28 -23.17
CA ARG A 130 -4.94 11.82 -23.84
C ARG A 130 -5.70 10.76 -24.61
N GLY A 131 -7.02 10.69 -24.42
CA GLY A 131 -7.91 9.76 -25.12
C GLY A 131 -7.75 8.30 -24.67
N TRP A 132 -7.06 8.06 -23.56
CA TRP A 132 -6.97 6.76 -22.88
C TRP A 132 -7.78 6.87 -21.58
N HIS A 133 -8.69 5.93 -21.33
CA HIS A 133 -9.52 5.95 -20.12
C HIS A 133 -8.94 5.08 -19.02
N SER A 134 -9.18 5.48 -17.77
CA SER A 134 -8.60 4.84 -16.60
C SER A 134 -9.12 3.40 -16.42
N PRO A 135 -8.26 2.43 -16.05
CA PRO A 135 -8.66 1.10 -15.65
C PRO A 135 -9.55 1.12 -14.41
N VAL A 136 -10.49 0.18 -14.31
CA VAL A 136 -11.44 0.09 -13.18
C VAL A 136 -11.51 -1.35 -12.69
N THR A 137 -11.50 -1.52 -11.37
CA THR A 137 -11.73 -2.82 -10.73
C THR A 137 -12.94 -2.73 -9.83
N VAL A 138 -13.85 -3.69 -9.93
CA VAL A 138 -14.91 -3.90 -8.93
C VAL A 138 -14.48 -5.04 -8.03
N SER A 139 -14.32 -4.77 -6.73
CA SER A 139 -14.08 -5.78 -5.71
C SER A 139 -15.35 -6.02 -4.88
N MET A 140 -15.63 -7.27 -4.56
CA MET A 140 -16.76 -7.69 -3.74
C MET A 140 -16.26 -8.66 -2.68
N ALA A 141 -16.38 -8.27 -1.41
CA ALA A 141 -16.04 -9.12 -0.27
C ALA A 141 -17.29 -9.81 0.30
N TYR A 142 -17.26 -11.14 0.40
CA TYR A 142 -18.31 -11.98 0.97
C TYR A 142 -17.72 -13.31 1.45
N GLU A 143 -18.33 -13.91 2.47
CA GLU A 143 -17.91 -15.23 3.01
C GLU A 143 -16.42 -15.31 3.41
N GLY A 144 -15.82 -14.18 3.78
CA GLY A 144 -14.40 -14.09 4.15
C GLY A 144 -13.43 -14.05 2.97
N GLU A 145 -13.93 -14.11 1.74
CA GLU A 145 -13.17 -14.07 0.49
C GLU A 145 -13.48 -12.80 -0.31
N ARG A 146 -12.73 -12.61 -1.41
CA ARG A 146 -13.01 -11.55 -2.39
C ARG A 146 -13.08 -12.08 -3.82
N THR A 147 -13.99 -11.49 -4.59
CA THR A 147 -14.02 -11.65 -6.05
C THR A 147 -13.86 -10.30 -6.71
N MET A 148 -13.04 -10.24 -7.76
CA MET A 148 -12.75 -9.02 -8.50
C MET A 148 -13.10 -9.17 -9.97
N VAL A 149 -13.65 -8.11 -10.55
CA VAL A 149 -13.83 -7.96 -12.00
C VAL A 149 -13.11 -6.69 -12.43
N SER A 150 -12.09 -6.84 -13.26
CA SER A 150 -11.26 -5.72 -13.72
C SER A 150 -11.48 -5.44 -15.20
N HIS A 151 -11.56 -4.16 -15.55
CA HIS A 151 -11.49 -3.66 -16.92
C HIS A 151 -10.25 -2.79 -17.06
N GLY A 152 -9.42 -3.07 -18.05
CA GLY A 152 -8.18 -2.34 -18.28
C GLY A 152 -7.63 -2.61 -19.67
N HIS A 153 -6.70 -1.77 -20.08
CA HIS A 153 -5.97 -1.90 -21.34
C HIS A 153 -4.61 -1.23 -21.19
N GLU A 154 -3.60 -1.72 -21.90
CA GLU A 154 -2.26 -1.13 -21.84
C GLU A 154 -2.32 0.32 -22.35
N PRO A 155 -1.72 1.29 -21.63
CA PRO A 155 -1.63 2.64 -22.11
C PRO A 155 -0.72 2.67 -23.36
N PRO A 156 -0.98 3.58 -24.32
CA PRO A 156 -0.05 3.86 -25.41
C PRO A 156 1.38 4.04 -24.88
N PRO A 157 2.40 3.47 -25.54
CA PRO A 157 3.77 3.58 -25.10
C PRO A 157 4.18 5.06 -25.03
N GLU A 158 5.04 5.37 -24.08
CA GLU A 158 5.64 6.70 -23.99
C GLU A 158 6.77 6.82 -25.01
N GLU A 159 6.80 7.92 -25.77
CA GLU A 159 7.83 8.19 -26.78
C GLU A 159 8.44 9.59 -26.56
N PRO A 160 9.74 9.69 -26.24
CA PRO A 160 10.68 8.59 -25.99
C PRO A 160 10.33 7.80 -24.71
N ALA A 161 10.76 6.55 -24.63
CA ALA A 161 10.59 5.78 -23.39
C ALA A 161 11.27 6.51 -22.23
N PRO A 162 10.65 6.56 -21.04
CA PRO A 162 11.19 7.32 -19.92
C PRO A 162 12.54 6.77 -19.47
N ASP A 163 13.45 7.66 -19.10
CA ASP A 163 14.68 7.30 -18.39
C ASP A 163 14.29 6.77 -17.00
N CYS A 164 14.19 5.45 -16.88
CA CYS A 164 13.71 4.77 -15.67
C CYS A 164 14.80 3.90 -15.03
N PRO A 165 14.79 3.65 -13.71
CA PRO A 165 14.05 4.36 -12.68
C PRO A 165 14.85 5.49 -12.01
N PRO A 166 14.17 6.43 -11.31
CA PRO A 166 14.83 7.39 -10.44
C PRO A 166 15.66 6.68 -9.37
N ARG A 167 16.67 7.38 -8.83
CA ARG A 167 17.48 6.85 -7.73
C ARG A 167 16.59 6.76 -6.47
N ALA A 168 16.37 5.53 -5.98
CA ALA A 168 15.62 5.23 -4.76
C ALA A 168 16.38 4.19 -3.93
N ARG A 169 16.07 4.08 -2.63
CA ARG A 169 16.68 3.03 -1.77
C ARG A 169 16.13 1.65 -2.11
N ALA A 170 14.84 1.57 -2.39
CA ALA A 170 14.15 0.36 -2.80
C ALA A 170 13.21 0.62 -3.98
N ALA A 171 12.84 -0.46 -4.66
CA ALA A 171 11.69 -0.48 -5.54
C ALA A 171 10.94 -1.80 -5.37
N VAL A 172 9.65 -1.79 -5.71
CA VAL A 172 8.84 -3.02 -5.74
C VAL A 172 8.47 -3.35 -7.17
N ALA A 173 8.66 -4.61 -7.55
CA ALA A 173 8.41 -5.12 -8.89
C ALA A 173 7.40 -6.25 -8.83
N SER A 174 6.29 -6.10 -9.57
CA SER A 174 5.39 -7.23 -9.82
C SER A 174 5.87 -8.01 -11.03
N LEU A 175 6.31 -9.24 -10.79
CA LEU A 175 6.85 -10.10 -11.84
C LEU A 175 5.72 -10.75 -12.64
N VAL A 176 5.89 -10.80 -13.95
CA VAL A 176 4.95 -11.46 -14.86
C VAL A 176 5.68 -12.60 -15.58
N PRO A 177 5.23 -13.86 -15.44
CA PRO A 177 5.85 -15.00 -16.12
C PRO A 177 6.06 -14.75 -17.61
N GLY A 178 7.29 -14.94 -18.08
CA GLY A 178 7.66 -14.79 -19.49
C GLY A 178 7.85 -13.36 -19.97
N LYS A 179 7.62 -12.33 -19.14
CA LYS A 179 7.83 -10.92 -19.47
C LYS A 179 9.01 -10.37 -18.67
N ARG A 180 10.03 -9.87 -19.37
CA ARG A 180 11.15 -9.14 -18.76
C ARG A 180 10.84 -7.66 -18.63
N ALA A 181 11.32 -7.06 -17.55
CA ALA A 181 11.24 -5.64 -17.24
C ALA A 181 12.66 -5.08 -17.04
N PRO A 182 13.32 -4.57 -18.10
CA PRO A 182 14.73 -4.14 -18.05
C PRO A 182 15.08 -3.14 -16.94
N TRP A 183 14.10 -2.33 -16.51
CA TRP A 183 14.29 -1.38 -15.41
C TRP A 183 14.69 -2.06 -14.09
N ILE A 184 14.28 -3.31 -13.85
CA ILE A 184 14.59 -4.06 -12.63
C ILE A 184 16.11 -4.27 -12.52
N ALA A 185 16.71 -4.86 -13.55
CA ALA A 185 18.15 -5.09 -13.60
C ALA A 185 18.93 -3.77 -13.58
N GLN A 186 18.43 -2.74 -14.28
CA GLN A 186 19.03 -1.42 -14.30
C GLN A 186 19.02 -0.74 -12.92
N ALA A 187 17.91 -0.82 -12.18
CA ALA A 187 17.76 -0.29 -10.84
C ALA A 187 18.71 -1.01 -9.86
N ALA A 188 18.70 -2.34 -9.89
CA ALA A 188 19.56 -3.17 -9.06
C ALA A 188 21.04 -2.84 -9.28
N SER A 189 21.46 -2.66 -10.55
CA SER A 189 22.85 -2.28 -10.89
C SER A 189 23.28 -0.91 -10.34
N LYS A 190 22.33 -0.03 -10.03
CA LYS A 190 22.54 1.30 -9.42
C LYS A 190 22.43 1.26 -7.88
N GLY A 191 22.25 0.08 -7.28
CA GLY A 191 22.17 -0.12 -5.83
C GLY A 191 20.76 -0.04 -5.24
N THR A 192 19.71 0.04 -6.05
CA THR A 192 18.32 -0.03 -5.57
C THR A 192 18.00 -1.46 -5.13
N ARG A 193 17.46 -1.65 -3.92
CA ARG A 193 17.01 -2.97 -3.44
C ARG A 193 15.64 -3.30 -4.03
N ILE A 194 15.53 -4.39 -4.80
CA ILE A 194 14.27 -4.75 -5.48
C ILE A 194 13.51 -5.80 -4.70
N PHE A 195 12.29 -5.50 -4.28
CA PHE A 195 11.37 -6.45 -3.66
C PHE A 195 10.41 -6.94 -4.74
N ALA A 196 10.32 -8.25 -4.94
CA ALA A 196 9.43 -8.83 -5.91
C ALA A 196 8.18 -9.39 -5.24
N ASP A 197 7.04 -9.16 -5.88
CA ASP A 197 5.86 -9.99 -5.74
C ASP A 197 5.51 -10.63 -7.07
N VAL A 198 4.49 -11.48 -7.05
CA VAL A 198 3.91 -12.08 -8.24
C VAL A 198 2.40 -12.10 -8.05
N GLY A 199 1.67 -11.85 -9.12
CA GLY A 199 0.24 -12.11 -9.15
C GLY A 199 -0.08 -13.58 -9.45
N TRP A 200 -1.36 -13.87 -9.64
CA TRP A 200 -1.77 -15.17 -10.15
C TRP A 200 -1.15 -15.44 -11.53
N ASP A 201 -0.56 -16.62 -11.73
CA ASP A 201 -0.04 -17.03 -13.03
C ASP A 201 -1.18 -17.54 -13.91
N ASP A 202 -1.73 -16.64 -14.74
CA ASP A 202 -2.79 -16.94 -15.71
C ASP A 202 -2.35 -17.96 -16.78
N THR A 203 -1.06 -18.18 -16.99
CA THR A 203 -0.57 -19.23 -17.91
C THR A 203 -0.77 -20.62 -17.33
N GLY A 204 -0.87 -20.73 -16.01
CA GLY A 204 -0.95 -21.99 -15.28
C GLY A 204 0.33 -22.83 -15.34
N ALA A 205 1.44 -22.30 -15.86
CA ALA A 205 2.70 -23.01 -15.99
C ALA A 205 3.43 -23.10 -14.64
N TRP A 206 3.35 -22.06 -13.80
CA TRP A 206 3.99 -21.98 -12.49
C TRP A 206 5.50 -22.30 -12.58
N ASP A 207 6.17 -21.78 -13.60
CA ASP A 207 7.59 -22.00 -13.87
C ASP A 207 8.45 -20.86 -13.31
N LEU A 208 9.29 -21.16 -12.31
CA LEU A 208 10.25 -20.19 -11.75
C LEU A 208 11.22 -19.63 -12.78
N ALA A 209 11.59 -20.41 -13.82
CA ALA A 209 12.47 -19.93 -14.87
C ALA A 209 11.81 -18.83 -15.73
N ALA A 210 10.48 -18.78 -15.76
CA ALA A 210 9.72 -17.73 -16.42
C ALA A 210 9.78 -16.40 -15.66
N LEU A 211 10.14 -16.40 -14.36
CA LEU A 211 10.36 -15.21 -13.53
C LEU A 211 11.82 -14.73 -13.65
N ALA A 212 12.29 -14.50 -14.88
CA ALA A 212 13.72 -14.34 -15.15
C ALA A 212 14.39 -13.16 -14.42
N ASP A 213 13.64 -12.12 -14.07
CA ASP A 213 14.16 -10.95 -13.36
C ASP A 213 14.28 -11.15 -11.85
N LEU A 214 13.77 -12.26 -11.31
CA LEU A 214 13.87 -12.62 -9.88
C LEU A 214 15.32 -12.65 -9.37
N GLN A 215 16.27 -13.00 -10.23
CA GLN A 215 17.70 -13.02 -9.92
C GLN A 215 18.29 -11.63 -9.57
N HIS A 216 17.58 -10.55 -9.93
CA HIS A 216 17.97 -9.17 -9.64
C HIS A 216 17.33 -8.63 -8.36
N CYS A 217 16.50 -9.45 -7.69
CA CYS A 217 15.73 -9.06 -6.53
C CYS A 217 16.48 -9.33 -5.21
N GLU A 218 16.27 -8.43 -4.26
CA GLU A 218 16.67 -8.55 -2.86
C GLU A 218 15.79 -9.57 -2.12
N ALA A 219 14.48 -9.55 -2.39
CA ALA A 219 13.51 -10.42 -1.74
C ALA A 219 12.34 -10.80 -2.67
N PHE A 220 11.69 -11.93 -2.41
CA PHE A 220 10.47 -12.37 -3.08
C PHE A 220 9.39 -12.70 -2.05
N LEU A 221 8.19 -12.14 -2.23
CA LEU A 221 7.12 -12.14 -1.24
C LEU A 221 5.80 -12.80 -1.72
N PRO A 222 5.80 -14.04 -2.24
CA PRO A 222 4.58 -14.71 -2.69
C PRO A 222 3.68 -15.13 -1.51
N ASN A 223 2.42 -15.46 -1.81
CA ASN A 223 1.58 -16.21 -0.87
C ASN A 223 1.92 -17.71 -0.87
N ALA A 224 1.38 -18.46 0.10
CA ALA A 224 1.63 -19.88 0.25
C ALA A 224 1.28 -20.70 -1.00
N GLU A 225 0.15 -20.40 -1.65
CA GLU A 225 -0.28 -21.14 -2.85
C GLU A 225 0.67 -20.89 -4.02
N GLU A 226 1.00 -19.62 -4.29
CA GLU A 226 1.97 -19.23 -5.32
C GLU A 226 3.33 -19.88 -5.06
N ALA A 227 3.86 -19.75 -3.85
CA ALA A 227 5.17 -20.29 -3.47
C ALA A 227 5.22 -21.81 -3.67
N MET A 228 4.20 -22.54 -3.22
CA MET A 228 4.11 -23.99 -3.36
C MET A 228 3.99 -24.41 -4.83
N ARG A 229 3.18 -23.70 -5.63
CA ARG A 229 3.01 -24.01 -7.06
C ARG A 229 4.30 -23.80 -7.83
N TYR A 230 4.98 -22.67 -7.64
CA TYR A 230 6.25 -22.37 -8.31
C TYR A 230 7.39 -23.32 -7.93
N THR A 231 7.40 -23.80 -6.69
CA THR A 231 8.46 -24.69 -6.18
C THR A 231 8.11 -26.18 -6.33
N GLY A 232 6.87 -26.52 -6.68
CA GLY A 232 6.37 -27.90 -6.68
C GLY A 232 6.33 -28.55 -5.28
N THR A 233 6.38 -27.74 -4.22
CA THR A 233 6.35 -28.22 -2.83
C THR A 233 4.93 -28.27 -2.28
N THR A 234 4.73 -28.98 -1.17
CA THR A 234 3.42 -29.10 -0.48
C THR A 234 3.41 -28.45 0.90
N CYS A 235 4.49 -27.75 1.27
CA CYS A 235 4.65 -27.09 2.55
C CYS A 235 5.17 -25.66 2.31
N PRO A 236 4.49 -24.61 2.80
CA PRO A 236 4.92 -23.23 2.60
C PRO A 236 6.33 -22.94 3.13
N ARG A 237 6.73 -23.59 4.23
CA ARG A 237 8.08 -23.43 4.79
C ARG A 237 9.12 -24.04 3.85
N ALA A 238 8.86 -25.23 3.32
CA ALA A 238 9.73 -25.85 2.33
C ALA A 238 9.80 -25.03 1.03
N ALA A 239 8.68 -24.43 0.60
CA ALA A 239 8.63 -23.50 -0.51
C ALA A 239 9.55 -22.30 -0.28
N ALA A 240 9.48 -21.66 0.89
CA ALA A 240 10.34 -20.53 1.24
C ALA A 240 11.83 -20.89 1.15
N HIS A 241 12.23 -22.05 1.68
CA HIS A 241 13.60 -22.54 1.57
C HIS A 241 14.02 -22.77 0.11
N ALA A 242 13.18 -23.42 -0.70
CA ALA A 242 13.46 -23.65 -2.12
C ALA A 242 13.60 -22.34 -2.92
N LEU A 243 12.76 -21.34 -2.63
CA LEU A 243 12.85 -20.02 -3.28
C LEU A 243 14.19 -19.33 -3.02
N THR A 244 14.88 -19.61 -1.90
CA THR A 244 16.20 -19.01 -1.62
C THR A 244 17.32 -19.49 -2.56
N GLU A 245 17.07 -20.47 -3.42
CA GLU A 245 17.98 -20.83 -4.52
C GLU A 245 17.96 -19.79 -5.65
N HIS A 246 16.91 -18.96 -5.72
CA HIS A 246 16.67 -17.99 -6.78
C HIS A 246 16.70 -16.53 -6.31
N VAL A 247 16.49 -16.28 -5.02
CA VAL A 247 16.47 -14.94 -4.41
C VAL A 247 17.14 -14.98 -3.03
N PRO A 248 17.81 -13.90 -2.55
CA PRO A 248 18.47 -13.93 -1.24
C PRO A 248 17.52 -14.13 -0.04
N LEU A 249 16.32 -13.55 -0.11
CA LEU A 249 15.33 -13.54 0.96
C LEU A 249 13.95 -13.94 0.41
N ALA A 250 13.38 -15.02 0.93
CA ALA A 250 12.02 -15.44 0.61
C ALA A 250 11.09 -15.17 1.79
N VAL A 251 9.93 -14.57 1.53
CA VAL A 251 8.87 -14.32 2.52
C VAL A 251 7.58 -14.92 1.99
N VAL A 252 7.01 -15.88 2.69
CA VAL A 252 5.77 -16.54 2.28
C VAL A 252 4.66 -16.14 3.24
N THR A 253 3.62 -15.50 2.71
CA THR A 253 2.41 -15.17 3.49
C THR A 253 1.51 -16.40 3.60
N LEU A 254 0.96 -16.64 4.78
CA LEU A 254 0.17 -17.82 5.15
C LEU A 254 -1.29 -17.46 5.48
N GLY A 255 -1.76 -16.30 5.02
CA GLY A 255 -3.10 -15.80 5.33
C GLY A 255 -3.35 -15.71 6.85
N ALA A 256 -4.38 -16.39 7.34
CA ALA A 256 -4.75 -16.43 8.74
C ALA A 256 -3.75 -17.17 9.66
N GLU A 257 -2.74 -17.86 9.11
CA GLU A 257 -1.67 -18.48 9.88
C GLU A 257 -0.47 -17.56 10.11
N GLY A 258 -0.37 -16.43 9.39
CA GLY A 258 0.68 -15.44 9.55
C GLY A 258 1.66 -15.42 8.39
N ALA A 259 2.96 -15.45 8.65
CA ALA A 259 3.98 -15.45 7.62
C ALA A 259 5.26 -16.16 8.07
N TYR A 260 6.03 -16.64 7.09
CA TYR A 260 7.33 -17.29 7.27
C TYR A 260 8.38 -16.67 6.36
N ALA A 261 9.58 -16.42 6.85
CA ALA A 261 10.68 -15.84 6.07
C ALA A 261 11.99 -16.61 6.26
N VAL A 262 12.81 -16.64 5.22
CA VAL A 262 14.16 -17.23 5.22
C VAL A 262 15.11 -16.26 4.50
N ASP A 263 16.17 -15.83 5.18
CA ASP A 263 17.27 -15.06 4.58
C ASP A 263 18.52 -15.93 4.49
N ARG A 264 18.89 -16.32 3.25
CA ARG A 264 20.04 -17.19 3.01
C ARG A 264 21.38 -16.50 3.27
N ARG A 265 21.42 -15.16 3.31
CA ARG A 265 22.67 -14.42 3.56
C ARG A 265 23.08 -14.46 5.02
N THR A 266 22.09 -14.49 5.92
CA THR A 266 22.29 -14.52 7.37
C THR A 266 22.04 -15.90 7.98
N ASP A 267 21.50 -16.85 7.21
CA ASP A 267 21.03 -18.17 7.68
C ASP A 267 19.91 -18.04 8.74
N GLU A 268 19.21 -16.90 8.73
CA GLU A 268 18.09 -16.63 9.63
C GLU A 268 16.76 -17.10 9.01
N SER A 269 15.88 -17.63 9.86
CA SER A 269 14.47 -17.78 9.53
C SER A 269 13.60 -17.20 10.63
N ALA A 270 12.42 -16.73 10.25
CA ALA A 270 11.45 -16.16 11.18
C ALA A 270 10.03 -16.62 10.83
N GLU A 271 9.24 -16.88 11.87
CA GLU A 271 7.83 -17.18 11.75
C GLU A 271 7.06 -16.27 12.71
N VAL A 272 6.00 -15.64 12.21
CA VAL A 272 5.13 -14.79 13.03
C VAL A 272 3.68 -15.18 12.76
N PRO A 273 2.89 -15.52 13.80
CA PRO A 273 1.48 -15.84 13.64
C PRO A 273 0.68 -14.61 13.21
N ALA A 274 -0.45 -14.84 12.53
CA ALA A 274 -1.37 -13.76 12.18
C ALA A 274 -1.98 -13.13 13.44
N ILE A 275 -2.29 -11.83 13.36
CA ILE A 275 -3.10 -11.15 14.36
C ILE A 275 -4.56 -11.46 14.06
N ALA A 276 -5.25 -12.06 15.04
CA ALA A 276 -6.67 -12.36 14.91
C ALA A 276 -7.49 -11.06 14.90
N VAL A 277 -8.22 -10.83 13.80
CA VAL A 277 -9.06 -9.66 13.57
C VAL A 277 -10.36 -10.08 12.88
N GLU A 278 -11.41 -9.29 13.05
CA GLU A 278 -12.64 -9.44 12.26
C GLU A 278 -12.43 -8.76 10.90
N ALA A 279 -12.27 -9.56 9.85
CA ALA A 279 -12.02 -9.04 8.51
C ALA A 279 -13.30 -8.52 7.86
N LEU A 280 -13.25 -7.31 7.32
CA LEU A 280 -14.29 -6.69 6.50
C LEU A 280 -14.02 -6.94 5.00
N ASP A 281 -12.78 -6.73 4.55
CA ASP A 281 -12.38 -6.89 3.15
C ASP A 281 -10.87 -7.15 3.03
N PRO A 282 -10.43 -8.30 2.46
CA PRO A 282 -9.00 -8.60 2.28
C PRO A 282 -8.35 -7.91 1.07
N THR A 283 -9.07 -7.10 0.30
CA THR A 283 -8.55 -6.44 -0.91
C THR A 283 -7.36 -5.52 -0.61
N GLY A 284 -6.21 -5.80 -1.21
CA GLY A 284 -4.97 -5.02 -1.04
C GLY A 284 -4.12 -5.40 0.18
N ALA A 285 -4.53 -6.38 0.99
CA ALA A 285 -3.79 -6.77 2.19
C ALA A 285 -2.36 -7.26 1.90
N GLY A 286 -2.16 -7.94 0.77
CA GLY A 286 -0.82 -8.35 0.30
C GLY A 286 0.09 -7.16 0.00
N ASP A 287 -0.44 -6.13 -0.67
CA ASP A 287 0.30 -4.90 -0.98
C ASP A 287 0.72 -4.17 0.31
N VAL A 288 -0.20 -4.10 1.29
CA VAL A 288 0.06 -3.51 2.61
C VAL A 288 1.11 -4.33 3.38
N PHE A 289 1.05 -5.65 3.32
CA PHE A 289 2.07 -6.53 3.90
C PHE A 289 3.45 -6.25 3.31
N VAL A 290 3.57 -6.20 1.99
CA VAL A 290 4.83 -5.88 1.30
C VAL A 290 5.33 -4.50 1.74
N ALA A 291 4.45 -3.50 1.83
CA ALA A 291 4.81 -2.17 2.29
C ALA A 291 5.37 -2.15 3.71
N GLY A 292 4.75 -2.87 4.65
CA GLY A 292 5.25 -3.04 6.01
C GLY A 292 6.61 -3.74 6.04
N PHE A 293 6.79 -4.79 5.25
CA PHE A 293 8.04 -5.53 5.18
C PHE A 293 9.19 -4.68 4.61
N VAL A 294 8.93 -3.93 3.53
CA VAL A 294 9.89 -2.98 2.94
C VAL A 294 10.27 -1.91 3.96
N THR A 295 9.29 -1.35 4.69
CA THR A 295 9.53 -0.34 5.73
C THR A 295 10.50 -0.86 6.79
N GLY A 296 10.23 -2.03 7.38
CA GLY A 296 11.12 -2.61 8.38
C GLY A 296 12.49 -2.99 7.83
N THR A 297 12.54 -3.43 6.56
CA THR A 297 13.79 -3.77 5.89
C THR A 297 14.68 -2.54 5.65
N LEU A 298 14.09 -1.40 5.28
CA LEU A 298 14.81 -0.14 5.12
C LEU A 298 15.20 0.48 6.46
N ALA A 299 14.38 0.30 7.50
CA ALA A 299 14.66 0.77 8.86
C ALA A 299 15.69 -0.10 9.61
N GLY A 300 16.15 -1.19 8.99
CA GLY A 300 17.20 -2.06 9.55
C GLY A 300 16.73 -2.94 10.72
N TRP A 301 15.43 -3.21 10.84
CA TRP A 301 14.90 -4.04 11.93
C TRP A 301 15.34 -5.50 11.80
N PRO A 302 15.35 -6.30 12.88
CA PRO A 302 15.52 -7.75 12.81
C PRO A 302 14.47 -8.41 11.92
N LEU A 303 14.82 -9.53 11.25
CA LEU A 303 13.92 -10.21 10.28
C LEU A 303 12.53 -10.49 10.86
N ALA A 304 12.48 -10.94 12.11
CA ALA A 304 11.23 -11.30 12.76
C ALA A 304 10.36 -10.08 13.10
N ASP A 305 10.96 -8.90 13.30
CA ASP A 305 10.23 -7.64 13.57
C ASP A 305 9.70 -7.04 12.25
N ARG A 306 10.45 -7.17 11.15
CA ARG A 306 9.96 -6.86 9.80
C ARG A 306 8.72 -7.66 9.48
N LEU A 307 8.76 -8.97 9.77
CA LEU A 307 7.66 -9.90 9.50
C LEU A 307 6.44 -9.60 10.38
N ALA A 308 6.66 -9.30 11.65
CA ALA A 308 5.60 -8.91 12.57
C ALA A 308 4.94 -7.60 12.18
N PHE A 309 5.73 -6.58 11.80
CA PHE A 309 5.19 -5.32 11.35
C PHE A 309 4.38 -5.45 10.06
N ALA A 310 4.89 -6.20 9.08
CA ALA A 310 4.16 -6.52 7.85
C ALA A 310 2.80 -7.18 8.15
N GLY A 311 2.80 -8.21 9.00
CA GLY A 311 1.58 -8.90 9.45
C GLY A 311 0.60 -7.96 10.16
N LEU A 312 1.10 -7.08 11.04
CA LEU A 312 0.27 -6.07 11.71
C LEU A 312 -0.38 -5.11 10.72
N THR A 313 0.40 -4.54 9.80
CA THR A 313 -0.14 -3.58 8.84
C THR A 313 -1.25 -4.19 7.97
N ALA A 314 -1.06 -5.44 7.51
CA ALA A 314 -2.08 -6.18 6.77
C ALA A 314 -3.30 -6.50 7.65
N ALA A 315 -3.12 -6.94 8.89
CA ALA A 315 -4.22 -7.23 9.80
C ALA A 315 -5.08 -5.98 10.13
N LEU A 316 -4.47 -4.80 10.18
CA LEU A 316 -5.21 -3.55 10.34
C LEU A 316 -5.95 -3.16 9.05
N SER A 317 -5.37 -3.39 7.87
CA SER A 317 -6.02 -3.01 6.61
C SER A 317 -7.27 -3.82 6.32
N VAL A 318 -7.30 -5.12 6.64
CA VAL A 318 -8.46 -5.98 6.35
C VAL A 318 -9.71 -5.65 7.16
N GLN A 319 -9.60 -4.82 8.20
CA GLN A 319 -10.74 -4.38 9.04
C GLN A 319 -11.52 -3.21 8.40
N GLU A 320 -11.09 -2.71 7.24
CA GLU A 320 -11.65 -1.55 6.57
C GLU A 320 -12.13 -1.90 5.15
N PHE A 321 -12.77 -0.95 4.47
CA PHE A 321 -13.00 -1.06 3.02
C PHE A 321 -11.64 -1.15 2.32
N GLY A 322 -11.41 -2.20 1.54
CA GLY A 322 -10.11 -2.52 0.96
C GLY A 322 -9.58 -1.50 -0.05
N GLY A 323 -8.57 -1.90 -0.81
CA GLY A 323 -7.83 -0.99 -1.71
C GLY A 323 -6.93 -0.03 -0.93
N SER A 324 -6.43 1.02 -1.59
CA SER A 324 -5.35 1.85 -1.03
C SER A 324 -5.70 2.58 0.25
N LEU A 325 -6.97 2.97 0.43
CA LEU A 325 -7.40 3.74 1.59
C LEU A 325 -7.58 2.90 2.86
N SER A 326 -7.51 1.56 2.75
CA SER A 326 -7.50 0.63 3.88
C SER A 326 -6.17 0.62 4.66
N ALA A 327 -5.07 1.03 4.01
CA ALA A 327 -3.74 0.91 4.58
C ALA A 327 -3.61 1.74 5.88
N PRO A 328 -3.08 1.18 6.97
CA PRO A 328 -2.92 1.92 8.22
C PRO A 328 -1.74 2.90 8.12
N GLY A 329 -1.83 3.99 8.87
CA GLY A 329 -0.70 4.82 9.26
C GLY A 329 -0.33 4.64 10.74
N TRP A 330 0.63 5.45 11.18
CA TRP A 330 1.22 5.33 12.52
C TRP A 330 0.26 5.64 13.68
N SER A 331 -0.80 6.42 13.43
CA SER A 331 -1.80 6.69 14.47
C SER A 331 -2.67 5.46 14.76
N GLU A 332 -2.99 4.68 13.72
CA GLU A 332 -3.78 3.44 13.84
C GLU A 332 -2.94 2.33 14.48
N ILE A 333 -1.68 2.19 14.04
CA ILE A 333 -0.72 1.29 14.66
C ILE A 333 -0.55 1.63 16.15
N GLY A 334 -0.41 2.92 16.48
CA GLY A 334 -0.31 3.38 17.86
C GLY A 334 -1.59 3.21 18.70
N ALA A 335 -2.76 3.30 18.07
CA ALA A 335 -4.03 3.01 18.73
C ALA A 335 -4.19 1.50 18.99
N TRP A 336 -3.83 0.65 18.02
CA TRP A 336 -3.82 -0.79 18.16
C TRP A 336 -2.88 -1.22 19.30
N TRP A 337 -1.65 -0.72 19.32
CA TRP A 337 -0.66 -1.11 20.34
C TRP A 337 -1.14 -0.79 21.75
N ARG A 338 -1.65 0.42 21.98
CA ARG A 338 -2.22 0.82 23.28
C ARG A 338 -3.43 -0.01 23.66
N LYS A 339 -4.29 -0.36 22.70
CA LYS A 339 -5.45 -1.23 22.95
C LYS A 339 -4.99 -2.62 23.38
N VAL A 340 -4.02 -3.22 22.69
CA VAL A 340 -3.45 -4.52 23.06
C VAL A 340 -2.85 -4.47 24.47
N GLN A 341 -2.07 -3.43 24.79
CA GLN A 341 -1.49 -3.25 26.13
C GLN A 341 -2.52 -3.05 27.25
N SER A 342 -3.77 -2.68 26.93
CA SER A 342 -4.81 -2.43 27.93
C SER A 342 -5.53 -3.68 28.43
N TYR A 343 -5.30 -4.83 27.81
CA TYR A 343 -5.91 -6.10 28.19
C TYR A 343 -5.01 -6.84 29.21
N ASP A 344 -5.61 -7.27 30.32
CA ASP A 344 -4.89 -7.93 31.42
C ASP A 344 -4.49 -9.39 31.12
N ASP A 345 -5.07 -10.02 30.10
CA ASP A 345 -4.97 -11.44 29.77
C ASP A 345 -4.20 -11.72 28.46
N GLN A 346 -3.44 -10.76 27.96
CA GLN A 346 -2.66 -10.93 26.73
C GLN A 346 -1.51 -11.92 26.89
N ASP A 347 -1.26 -12.69 25.84
CA ASP A 347 -0.10 -13.57 25.77
C ASP A 347 1.20 -12.72 25.89
N PRO A 348 2.02 -12.92 26.94
CA PRO A 348 3.27 -12.19 27.12
C PRO A 348 4.24 -12.38 25.95
N ALA A 349 4.19 -13.51 25.24
CA ALA A 349 5.01 -13.74 24.05
C ALA A 349 4.58 -12.85 22.88
N ALA A 350 3.27 -12.66 22.68
CA ALA A 350 2.73 -11.74 21.69
C ALA A 350 3.08 -10.28 22.03
N LEU A 351 2.96 -9.86 23.30
CA LEU A 351 3.38 -8.52 23.71
C LEU A 351 4.86 -8.26 23.44
N ARG A 352 5.75 -9.21 23.79
CA ARG A 352 7.19 -9.09 23.49
C ARG A 352 7.48 -9.01 22.00
N ARG A 353 6.72 -9.70 21.16
CA ARG A 353 6.89 -9.68 19.69
C ARG A 353 6.70 -8.27 19.11
N TYR A 354 5.82 -7.46 19.69
CA TYR A 354 5.49 -6.12 19.19
C TYR A 354 6.07 -4.99 20.04
N ALA A 355 6.84 -5.30 21.08
CA ALA A 355 7.42 -4.31 21.99
C ALA A 355 8.36 -3.30 21.29
N PHE A 356 8.97 -3.66 20.15
CA PHE A 356 9.78 -2.75 19.34
C PHE A 356 8.98 -1.52 18.84
N LEU A 357 7.65 -1.58 18.86
CA LEU A 357 6.80 -0.44 18.51
C LEU A 357 6.78 0.65 19.59
N GLU A 358 7.13 0.34 20.85
CA GLU A 358 7.17 1.32 21.94
C GLU A 358 8.12 2.48 21.64
N ASP A 359 9.22 2.20 20.95
CA ASP A 359 10.21 3.20 20.56
C ASP A 359 9.80 4.04 19.33
N LEU A 360 8.77 3.59 18.60
CA LEU A 360 8.34 4.17 17.32
C LEU A 360 7.03 4.97 17.43
N ILE A 361 6.12 4.55 18.31
CA ILE A 361 4.77 5.12 18.36
C ILE A 361 4.76 6.50 19.06
N PRO A 362 4.10 7.53 18.49
CA PRO A 362 4.01 8.83 19.14
C PRO A 362 3.24 8.75 20.47
N ALA A 363 3.73 9.47 21.49
CA ALA A 363 3.06 9.58 22.79
C ALA A 363 1.62 10.14 22.70
N THR A 364 1.31 10.91 21.65
CA THR A 364 -0.03 11.40 21.35
C THR A 364 -0.51 10.87 20.00
N ALA A 365 -1.18 9.73 20.00
CA ALA A 365 -1.99 9.33 18.84
C ALA A 365 -3.34 10.04 18.96
N ARG A 366 -3.61 10.99 18.06
CA ARG A 366 -4.93 11.61 17.90
C ARG A 366 -5.96 10.51 17.59
N PRO A 367 -7.23 10.71 17.96
CA PRO A 367 -8.29 9.84 17.47
C PRO A 367 -8.35 9.91 15.95
N TRP A 368 -8.30 8.73 15.37
CA TRP A 368 -8.72 8.40 14.01
C TRP A 368 -10.13 8.93 13.68
N PRO A 369 -10.46 9.26 12.40
CA PRO A 369 -9.71 8.98 11.15
C PRO A 369 -9.07 10.17 10.41
N LEU A 370 -7.95 9.90 9.71
CA LEU A 370 -7.52 10.64 8.53
C LEU A 370 -7.92 9.82 7.29
N ARG A 371 -9.10 10.15 6.74
CA ARG A 371 -9.77 9.65 5.52
C ARG A 371 -9.70 8.14 5.25
N ARG A 372 -10.77 7.46 5.68
CA ARG A 372 -11.23 6.17 5.15
C ARG A 372 -11.84 6.34 3.76
N ALA A 373 -11.92 5.25 2.98
CA ALA A 373 -12.62 5.23 1.70
C ALA A 373 -13.98 5.92 1.82
N VAL A 374 -14.19 6.95 1.01
CA VAL A 374 -15.49 7.62 0.95
C VAL A 374 -16.37 6.75 0.06
N PRO A 375 -17.66 6.54 0.41
CA PRO A 375 -18.55 5.69 -0.36
C PRO A 375 -18.83 6.16 -1.79
N THR A 376 -18.20 7.25 -2.25
CA THR A 376 -18.31 7.82 -3.59
C THR A 376 -17.01 8.56 -3.93
N ILE A 377 -16.84 8.96 -5.21
CA ILE A 377 -15.79 9.87 -5.70
C ILE A 377 -15.98 11.27 -5.06
N GLY A 378 -15.72 11.36 -3.75
CA GLY A 378 -15.90 12.55 -2.92
C GLY A 378 -17.31 13.15 -2.91
N PHE A 379 -17.63 13.91 -1.87
CA PHE A 379 -18.70 14.90 -1.98
C PHE A 379 -18.13 16.17 -2.60
N ARG A 380 -18.93 16.89 -3.41
CA ARG A 380 -18.55 18.23 -3.86
C ARG A 380 -18.19 19.07 -2.64
N ARG A 381 -16.98 19.63 -2.61
CA ARG A 381 -16.61 20.61 -1.58
C ARG A 381 -17.44 21.86 -1.85
N TYR A 382 -18.39 22.17 -0.97
CA TYR A 382 -19.05 23.47 -0.98
C TYR A 382 -18.04 24.50 -0.47
N ALA A 383 -17.79 25.53 -1.29
CA ALA A 383 -16.87 26.62 -0.99
C ALA A 383 -17.42 27.56 0.10
#